data_AF-A0AA85B4P4-F1
#
_entry.id   AF-A0AA85B4P4-F1
#
_cell.length_a   1.000
_cell.length_b   1.000
_cell.length_c   1.000
_cell.angle_alpha   90.00
_cell.angle_beta   90.00
_cell.angle_gamma   90.00
#
_symmetry.space_group_name_H-M   'P 1'
#
loop_
_entity.id
_entity.type
_entity.pdbx_description
1 polymer ?
#
loop_
_entity_poly.entity_id
_entity_poly.type
_entity_poly.pdbx_seq_one_letter_code
_entity_poly.pdbx_strand_id
1 'polypeptide(L)'
;MVKLGKRSWKTHLLKPLSWTPNSKAKQANTCWVQLSGHEGSLISNGKGSVLKRYCQSEAQCLLQLQLDILRSFVPKYQGEKLLDGERYIKMQDLLYNFKSPSIMDCKIGQRTFSESEVIGDSSDNIRKDLYLKMMSTSPNAPTEREHREKGVSKVRYLQWRDTISSTAEYGFRIEAIKTFGESTRKDFQHTHTWNEIINHFKLFIQHRKIIAQNYLIRLLKLRTILEVSDFFAKHE
;
A
#
# COMPACT_ATOMS: atom_id res chain seq x y z
N MET A 1 -41.74 -75.91 5.58
CA MET A 1 -41.47 -75.05 4.39
C MET A 1 -42.82 -74.77 3.77
N VAL A 2 -43.39 -73.56 3.85
CA VAL A 2 -43.15 -72.41 2.95
C VAL A 2 -43.52 -71.14 3.74
N LYS A 3 -42.63 -70.14 3.82
CA LYS A 3 -42.91 -68.83 4.43
C LYS A 3 -43.39 -67.84 3.36
N LEU A 4 -44.51 -67.17 3.64
CA LEU A 4 -45.11 -66.09 2.85
C LEU A 4 -44.11 -64.93 2.61
N GLY A 5 -43.79 -64.68 1.34
CA GLY A 5 -43.11 -63.47 0.89
C GLY A 5 -44.11 -62.39 0.49
N LYS A 6 -44.16 -61.28 1.25
CA LYS A 6 -44.96 -60.09 0.89
C LYS A 6 -44.29 -59.34 -0.26
N ARG A 7 -45.03 -59.13 -1.36
CA ARG A 7 -44.67 -58.15 -2.41
C ARG A 7 -44.93 -56.74 -1.88
N SER A 8 -43.95 -55.86 -1.98
CA SER A 8 -44.14 -54.40 -1.85
C SER A 8 -43.67 -53.75 -3.14
N TRP A 9 -44.62 -53.17 -3.86
CA TRP A 9 -44.39 -52.35 -5.05
C TRP A 9 -44.10 -50.93 -4.59
N LYS A 10 -42.91 -50.41 -4.92
CA LYS A 10 -42.65 -49.01 -5.30
C LYS A 10 -41.16 -48.81 -5.50
N THR A 11 -40.77 -48.87 -6.77
CA THR A 11 -39.62 -48.15 -7.31
C THR A 11 -39.74 -46.65 -7.02
N HIS A 12 -38.57 -46.01 -6.93
CA HIS A 12 -38.34 -44.59 -6.68
C HIS A 12 -38.54 -44.16 -5.23
N LEU A 13 -37.42 -43.89 -4.53
CA LEU A 13 -37.13 -42.60 -3.90
C LEU A 13 -35.74 -42.65 -3.21
N LEU A 14 -34.85 -41.81 -3.75
CA LEU A 14 -33.83 -41.03 -3.03
C LEU A 14 -32.59 -41.77 -2.45
N LYS A 15 -31.53 -41.77 -3.26
CA LYS A 15 -30.13 -41.87 -2.82
C LYS A 15 -29.82 -40.74 -1.82
N PRO A 16 -28.99 -40.97 -0.80
CA PRO A 16 -28.58 -39.92 0.13
C PRO A 16 -27.83 -38.81 -0.62
N LEU A 17 -28.35 -37.59 -0.51
CA LEU A 17 -27.75 -36.37 -1.05
C LEU A 17 -26.49 -36.05 -0.22
N SER A 18 -25.32 -36.50 -0.66
CA SER A 18 -24.04 -36.02 -0.14
C SER A 18 -23.82 -34.58 -0.61
N TRP A 19 -24.34 -33.63 0.16
CA TRP A 19 -24.02 -32.22 -0.01
C TRP A 19 -22.57 -32.01 0.43
N THR A 20 -21.65 -32.11 -0.52
CA THR A 20 -20.33 -31.48 -0.38
C THR A 20 -20.51 -30.02 -0.78
N PRO A 21 -20.20 -29.04 0.08
CA PRO A 21 -20.12 -27.67 -0.38
C PRO A 21 -18.93 -27.61 -1.35
N ASN A 22 -19.24 -27.57 -2.63
CA ASN A 22 -18.28 -27.26 -3.67
C ASN A 22 -17.88 -25.80 -3.45
N SER A 23 -16.91 -25.55 -2.57
CA SER A 23 -16.24 -24.26 -2.45
C SER A 23 -15.35 -24.07 -3.66
N LYS A 24 -15.95 -23.97 -4.85
CA LYS A 24 -15.36 -23.17 -5.91
C LYS A 24 -15.33 -21.76 -5.36
N ALA A 25 -14.21 -21.39 -4.75
CA ALA A 25 -13.89 -20.00 -4.48
C ALA A 25 -14.18 -19.27 -5.79
N LYS A 26 -15.26 -18.48 -5.81
CA LYS A 26 -15.51 -17.56 -6.92
C LYS A 26 -14.23 -16.78 -7.05
N GLN A 27 -13.52 -16.99 -8.17
CA GLN A 27 -12.29 -16.30 -8.48
C GLN A 27 -12.66 -14.82 -8.46
N ALA A 28 -12.39 -14.17 -7.33
CA ALA A 28 -12.69 -12.77 -7.17
C ALA A 28 -11.83 -12.11 -8.23
N ASN A 29 -12.48 -11.52 -9.23
CA ASN A 29 -11.84 -10.63 -10.18
C ASN A 29 -11.38 -9.41 -9.37
N THR A 30 -10.29 -9.57 -8.63
CA THR A 30 -9.66 -8.50 -7.90
C THR A 30 -9.03 -7.63 -8.95
N CYS A 31 -9.68 -6.49 -9.27
CA CYS A 31 -9.05 -5.36 -9.92
C CYS A 31 -8.01 -4.80 -8.93
N TRP A 32 -6.93 -5.57 -8.76
CA TRP A 32 -5.82 -5.22 -7.89
C TRP A 32 -5.18 -3.95 -8.46
N VAL A 33 -4.84 -3.02 -7.59
CA VAL A 33 -4.35 -1.71 -8.00
C VAL A 33 -3.11 -1.33 -7.21
N GLN A 34 -2.13 -0.79 -7.92
CA GLN A 34 -0.99 -0.12 -7.35
C GLN A 34 -1.28 1.39 -7.30
N LEU A 35 -1.39 1.97 -6.11
CA LEU A 35 -1.60 3.42 -5.98
C LEU A 35 -0.32 4.23 -6.21
N SER A 36 0.76 3.83 -5.54
CA SER A 36 2.01 4.57 -5.48
C SER A 36 3.21 3.68 -5.81
N GLY A 37 4.40 4.28 -5.83
CA GLY A 37 5.64 3.60 -6.22
C GLY A 37 5.79 3.47 -7.73
N HIS A 38 6.91 2.88 -8.15
CA HIS A 38 7.20 2.68 -9.57
C HIS A 38 6.26 1.64 -10.17
N GLU A 39 5.66 1.97 -11.31
CA GLU A 39 4.79 1.07 -12.05
C GLU A 39 5.51 -0.26 -12.36
N GLY A 40 4.80 -1.37 -12.24
CA GLY A 40 5.36 -2.71 -12.44
C GLY A 40 6.30 -3.19 -11.34
N SER A 41 6.36 -2.53 -10.18
CA SER A 41 7.13 -3.03 -9.02
C SER A 41 6.39 -4.08 -8.19
N LEU A 42 5.09 -4.25 -8.42
CA LEU A 42 4.23 -5.18 -7.72
C LEU A 42 3.46 -6.08 -8.71
N ILE A 43 3.37 -7.36 -8.39
CA ILE A 43 2.64 -8.37 -9.17
C ILE A 43 1.66 -9.07 -8.23
N SER A 44 0.36 -8.92 -8.46
CA SER A 44 -0.66 -9.69 -7.75
C SER A 44 -0.96 -10.99 -8.49
N ASN A 45 -1.12 -12.08 -7.75
CA ASN A 45 -1.53 -13.37 -8.31
C ASN A 45 -3.02 -13.69 -8.06
N GLY A 46 -3.78 -12.76 -7.47
CA GLY A 46 -5.20 -12.94 -7.15
C GLY A 46 -5.47 -14.04 -6.11
N LYS A 47 -4.44 -14.52 -5.39
CA LYS A 47 -4.51 -15.59 -4.39
C LYS A 47 -4.08 -15.09 -3.00
N GLY A 48 -4.44 -13.86 -2.66
CA GLY A 48 -4.16 -13.26 -1.36
C GLY A 48 -2.71 -12.85 -1.12
N SER A 49 -1.89 -12.83 -2.17
CA SER A 49 -0.47 -12.46 -2.08
C SER A 49 -0.07 -11.52 -3.22
N VAL A 50 0.87 -10.62 -2.93
CA VAL A 50 1.57 -9.81 -3.92
C VAL A 50 3.06 -10.12 -3.89
N LEU A 51 3.70 -10.00 -5.05
CA LEU A 51 5.15 -10.03 -5.21
C LEU A 51 5.64 -8.60 -5.40
N LYS A 52 6.51 -8.12 -4.53
CA LYS A 52 7.21 -6.84 -4.70
C LYS A 52 8.65 -7.12 -5.11
N ARG A 53 9.19 -6.34 -6.05
CA ARG A 53 10.61 -6.46 -6.44
C ARG A 53 11.50 -6.43 -5.20
N TYR A 54 12.49 -7.32 -5.16
CA TYR A 54 13.29 -7.51 -3.96
C TYR A 54 14.05 -6.24 -3.55
N CYS A 55 14.00 -5.96 -2.26
CA CYS A 55 14.81 -4.95 -1.59
C CYS A 55 15.28 -5.57 -0.26
N GLN A 56 16.59 -5.63 -0.04
CA GLN A 56 17.15 -6.33 1.12
C GLN A 56 16.68 -5.71 2.44
N SER A 57 16.69 -4.38 2.55
CA SER A 57 16.24 -3.68 3.76
C SER A 57 14.77 -3.94 4.03
N GLU A 58 13.91 -3.87 3.02
CA GLU A 58 12.47 -4.13 3.17
C GLU A 58 12.18 -5.58 3.57
N ALA A 59 12.87 -6.56 2.96
CA ALA A 59 12.73 -7.96 3.31
C ALA A 59 13.11 -8.21 4.78
N GLN A 60 14.22 -7.62 5.24
CA GLN A 60 14.67 -7.72 6.62
C GLN A 60 13.69 -7.06 7.60
N CYS A 61 13.21 -5.85 7.28
CA CYS A 61 12.21 -5.16 8.10
C CYS A 61 10.92 -5.99 8.20
N LEU A 62 10.39 -6.47 7.08
CA LEU A 62 9.15 -7.27 7.06
C LEU A 62 9.30 -8.56 7.87
N LEU A 63 10.46 -9.22 7.80
CA LEU A 63 10.77 -10.42 8.58
C LEU A 63 10.80 -10.12 10.08
N GLN A 64 11.53 -9.09 10.50
CA GLN A 64 11.62 -8.68 11.91
C GLN A 64 10.26 -8.22 12.46
N LEU A 65 9.49 -7.47 11.67
CA LEU A 65 8.13 -7.05 12.02
C LEU A 65 7.18 -8.22 12.26
N GLN A 66 7.44 -9.44 11.73
CA GLN A 66 6.63 -10.62 12.08
C GLN A 66 6.83 -11.07 13.53
N LEU A 67 7.97 -10.72 14.14
CA LEU A 67 8.31 -11.03 15.53
C LEU A 67 7.92 -9.89 16.48
N ASP A 68 7.71 -8.69 15.96
CA ASP A 68 7.33 -7.50 16.72
C ASP A 68 5.81 -7.44 17.01
N ILE A 69 5.42 -6.62 17.99
CA ILE A 69 4.02 -6.32 18.31
C ILE A 69 3.29 -5.59 17.15
N LEU A 70 4.04 -4.93 16.26
CA LEU A 70 3.54 -4.30 15.04
C LEU A 70 3.07 -5.30 13.98
N ARG A 71 3.31 -6.61 14.13
CA ARG A 71 2.93 -7.64 13.13
C ARG A 71 1.49 -7.55 12.62
N SER A 72 0.56 -7.07 13.46
CA SER A 72 -0.86 -6.93 13.10
C SER A 72 -1.20 -5.65 12.31
N PHE A 73 -0.23 -4.75 12.12
CA PHE A 73 -0.36 -3.47 11.42
C PHE A 73 0.39 -3.41 10.10
N VAL A 74 1.12 -4.48 9.75
CA VAL A 74 1.89 -4.58 8.50
C VAL A 74 1.43 -5.80 7.68
N PRO A 75 1.69 -5.85 6.36
CA PRO A 75 1.44 -7.05 5.57
C PRO A 75 2.23 -8.25 6.12
N LYS A 76 1.59 -9.42 6.18
CA LYS A 76 2.32 -10.66 6.53
C LYS A 76 3.41 -10.94 5.50
N TYR A 77 4.65 -11.10 5.95
CA TYR A 77 5.75 -11.61 5.14
C TYR A 77 5.54 -13.11 4.85
N GLN A 78 5.68 -13.50 3.59
CA GLN A 78 5.43 -14.88 3.12
C GLN A 78 6.67 -15.49 2.44
N GLY A 79 7.85 -14.93 2.68
CA GLY A 79 9.12 -15.36 2.12
C GLY A 79 9.48 -14.63 0.82
N GLU A 80 10.42 -15.22 0.10
CA GLU A 80 10.91 -14.70 -1.17
C GLU A 80 10.50 -15.63 -2.32
N LYS A 81 10.52 -15.12 -3.54
CA LYS A 81 10.27 -15.90 -4.75
C LYS A 81 11.20 -15.46 -5.87
N LEU A 82 11.77 -16.44 -6.58
CA LEU A 82 12.46 -16.22 -7.84
C LEU A 82 11.46 -16.37 -9.00
N LEU A 83 11.41 -15.42 -9.91
CA LEU A 83 10.59 -15.45 -11.12
C LEU A 83 11.41 -14.85 -12.26
N ASP A 84 11.64 -15.63 -13.33
CA ASP A 84 12.38 -15.20 -14.52
C ASP A 84 13.76 -14.60 -14.21
N GLY A 85 14.46 -15.18 -13.23
CA GLY A 85 15.79 -14.70 -12.77
C GLY A 85 15.75 -13.53 -11.79
N GLU A 86 14.59 -12.93 -11.57
CA GLU A 86 14.41 -11.79 -10.66
C GLU A 86 13.87 -12.24 -9.30
N ARG A 87 14.40 -11.64 -8.22
CA ARG A 87 13.96 -11.90 -6.84
C ARG A 87 12.81 -10.98 -6.44
N TYR A 88 11.87 -11.53 -5.69
CA TYR A 88 10.71 -10.82 -5.17
C TYR A 88 10.46 -11.13 -3.69
N ILE A 89 10.03 -10.13 -2.94
CA ILE A 89 9.39 -10.27 -1.63
C ILE A 89 7.96 -10.73 -1.87
N LYS A 90 7.56 -11.87 -1.31
CA LYS A 90 6.16 -12.31 -1.28
C LYS A 90 5.53 -11.85 0.03
N MET A 91 4.43 -11.12 -0.06
CA MET A 91 3.70 -10.63 1.11
C MET A 91 2.19 -10.65 0.91
N GLN A 92 1.45 -10.51 2.01
CA GLN A 92 -0.02 -10.46 2.00
C GLN A 92 -0.56 -9.36 1.10
N ASP A 93 -1.56 -9.70 0.29
CA ASP A 93 -2.38 -8.72 -0.41
C ASP A 93 -3.43 -8.15 0.56
N LEU A 94 -3.24 -6.89 0.97
CA LEU A 94 -4.19 -6.21 1.88
C LEU A 94 -5.57 -5.95 1.23
N LEU A 95 -5.66 -6.04 -0.09
CA LEU A 95 -6.90 -5.78 -0.84
C LEU A 95 -7.72 -7.04 -1.10
N TYR A 96 -7.16 -8.23 -0.85
CA TYR A 96 -7.73 -9.51 -1.30
C TYR A 96 -9.19 -9.75 -0.88
N ASN A 97 -9.54 -9.36 0.35
CA ASN A 97 -10.88 -9.56 0.91
C ASN A 97 -11.84 -8.38 0.65
N PHE A 98 -11.38 -7.35 -0.07
CA PHE A 98 -12.20 -6.19 -0.40
C PHE A 98 -12.76 -6.30 -1.81
N LYS A 99 -14.04 -5.94 -1.97
CA LYS A 99 -14.65 -5.74 -3.29
C LYS A 99 -14.61 -4.26 -3.60
N SER A 100 -13.89 -3.90 -4.67
CA SER A 100 -13.73 -2.51 -5.12
C SER A 100 -13.35 -1.55 -3.98
N PRO A 101 -12.21 -1.76 -3.31
CA PRO A 101 -11.78 -0.93 -2.18
C PRO A 101 -11.56 0.53 -2.59
N SER A 102 -11.89 1.45 -1.68
CA SER A 102 -11.32 2.79 -1.70
C SER A 102 -10.01 2.76 -0.92
N ILE A 103 -8.95 3.32 -1.50
CA ILE A 103 -7.58 3.25 -0.98
C ILE A 103 -6.99 4.66 -0.97
N MET A 104 -6.35 5.02 0.13
CA MET A 104 -5.55 6.24 0.24
C MET A 104 -4.14 5.83 0.67
N ASP A 105 -3.14 6.38 0.01
CA ASP A 105 -1.74 6.24 0.38
C ASP A 105 -1.28 7.54 1.02
N CYS A 106 -0.83 7.45 2.27
CA CYS A 106 -0.20 8.54 3.00
C CYS A 106 1.24 8.16 3.31
N LYS A 107 2.17 9.00 2.89
CA LYS A 107 3.57 8.90 3.28
C LYS A 107 3.77 9.58 4.62
N ILE A 108 4.38 8.89 5.57
CA ILE A 108 4.58 9.35 6.95
C ILE A 108 6.03 9.77 7.16
N GLY A 109 6.26 10.78 8.01
CA GLY A 109 7.56 11.34 8.35
C GLY A 109 7.59 12.85 8.08
N GLN A 110 8.39 13.58 8.87
CA GLN A 110 8.71 15.00 8.60
C GLN A 110 9.79 15.15 7.52
N ARG A 111 10.41 14.03 7.14
CA ARG A 111 11.47 13.91 6.13
C ARG A 111 11.27 12.61 5.38
N THR A 112 11.47 12.62 4.06
CA THR A 112 11.21 11.43 3.21
C THR A 112 12.43 10.93 2.45
N PHE A 113 13.60 11.18 3.00
CA PHE A 113 14.91 10.71 2.55
C PHE A 113 15.74 10.34 3.77
N SER A 114 16.60 9.33 3.67
CA SER A 114 17.48 8.94 4.77
C SER A 114 18.70 9.87 4.89
N GLU A 115 19.37 9.91 6.04
CA GLU A 115 20.63 10.67 6.17
C GLU A 115 21.72 10.11 5.26
N SER A 116 21.75 8.79 5.09
CA SER A 116 22.67 8.12 4.17
C SER A 116 22.45 8.52 2.72
N GLU A 117 21.21 8.78 2.31
CA GLU A 117 20.92 9.34 0.98
C GLU A 117 21.45 10.77 0.84
N VAL A 118 21.55 11.55 1.93
CA VAL A 118 22.16 12.89 1.90
C VAL A 118 23.68 12.80 1.79
N ILE A 119 24.30 11.95 2.60
CA ILE A 119 25.75 11.80 2.65
C ILE A 119 26.28 11.18 1.35
N GLY A 120 25.53 10.26 0.74
CA GLY A 120 25.91 9.58 -0.49
C GLY A 120 25.58 10.34 -1.79
N ASP A 121 24.74 11.37 -1.74
CA ASP A 121 24.38 12.17 -2.92
C ASP A 121 25.33 13.38 -3.02
N SER A 122 26.36 13.27 -3.85
CA SER A 122 27.21 14.42 -4.18
C SER A 122 26.38 15.47 -4.92
N SER A 123 26.68 16.76 -4.71
CA SER A 123 26.05 17.85 -5.46
C SER A 123 26.21 17.75 -6.98
N ASP A 124 27.12 16.87 -7.44
CA ASP A 124 27.42 16.63 -8.85
C ASP A 124 26.53 15.54 -9.47
N ASN A 125 25.80 14.76 -8.67
CA ASN A 125 24.89 13.72 -9.15
C ASN A 125 23.52 14.28 -9.56
N ILE A 126 23.50 15.04 -10.66
CA ILE A 126 22.31 15.73 -11.14
C ILE A 126 21.35 14.81 -11.92
N ARG A 127 20.06 14.91 -11.61
CA ARG A 127 18.98 14.08 -12.14
C ARG A 127 18.03 14.90 -13.01
N LYS A 128 18.06 14.64 -14.33
CA LYS A 128 17.19 15.31 -15.32
C LYS A 128 15.70 15.01 -15.09
N ASP A 129 15.38 13.76 -14.72
CA ASP A 129 14.00 13.35 -14.46
C ASP A 129 13.39 14.06 -13.24
N LEU A 130 14.18 14.32 -12.20
CA LEU A 130 13.74 15.06 -11.02
C LEU A 130 13.58 16.56 -11.33
N TYR A 131 14.47 17.13 -12.14
CA TYR A 131 14.33 18.51 -12.62
C TYR A 131 13.04 18.72 -13.41
N LEU A 132 12.74 17.82 -14.37
CA LEU A 132 11.50 17.89 -15.15
C LEU A 132 10.26 17.80 -14.27
N LYS A 133 10.27 16.95 -13.23
CA LYS A 133 9.18 16.86 -12.24
C LYS A 133 9.06 18.12 -11.39
N MET A 134 10.18 18.72 -11.00
CA MET A 134 10.19 19.98 -10.24
C MET A 134 9.58 21.09 -11.10
N MET A 135 10.05 21.23 -12.34
CA MET A 135 9.54 22.19 -13.33
C MET A 135 8.04 22.03 -13.61
N SER A 136 7.55 20.81 -13.78
CA SER A 136 6.12 20.56 -14.04
C SER A 136 5.23 20.95 -12.86
N THR A 137 5.79 20.97 -11.65
CA THR A 137 5.05 21.24 -10.41
C THR A 137 5.16 22.72 -10.01
N SER A 138 6.36 23.30 -10.10
CA SER A 138 6.63 24.71 -9.86
C SER A 138 7.82 25.18 -10.74
N PRO A 139 7.55 25.89 -11.86
CA PRO A 139 8.59 26.35 -12.77
C PRO A 139 9.63 27.27 -12.14
N ASN A 140 9.29 27.95 -11.05
CA ASN A 140 10.17 28.90 -10.35
C ASN A 140 10.94 28.26 -9.19
N ALA A 141 10.77 26.96 -8.95
CA ALA A 141 11.44 26.26 -7.84
C ALA A 141 12.93 25.95 -8.07
N PRO A 142 13.39 25.61 -9.30
CA PRO A 142 14.82 25.44 -9.55
C PRO A 142 15.57 26.78 -9.52
N THR A 143 16.85 26.70 -9.15
CA THR A 143 17.79 27.82 -9.22
C THR A 143 18.27 28.04 -10.67
N GLU A 144 18.87 29.20 -10.94
CA GLU A 144 19.46 29.48 -12.26
C GLU A 144 20.51 28.43 -12.68
N ARG A 145 21.29 27.93 -11.72
CA ARG A 145 22.27 26.86 -11.97
C ARG A 145 21.58 25.57 -12.41
N GLU A 146 20.54 25.15 -11.69
CA GLU A 146 19.76 23.94 -12.00
C GLU A 146 19.05 24.05 -13.35
N HIS A 147 18.59 25.25 -13.73
CA HIS A 147 18.06 25.50 -15.08
C HIS A 147 19.12 25.35 -16.17
N ARG A 148 20.33 25.89 -15.96
CA ARG A 148 21.45 25.73 -16.91
C ARG A 148 21.85 24.26 -17.08
N GLU A 149 21.94 23.53 -15.97
CA GLU A 149 22.32 22.11 -15.93
C GLU A 149 21.17 21.16 -16.35
N LYS A 150 19.93 21.67 -16.37
CA LYS A 150 18.69 20.90 -16.59
C LYS A 150 18.59 19.68 -15.69
N GLY A 151 19.02 19.84 -14.45
CA GLY A 151 19.17 18.77 -13.46
C GLY A 151 19.14 19.31 -12.04
N VAL A 152 18.67 18.49 -11.11
CA VAL A 152 18.71 18.76 -9.67
C VAL A 152 19.25 17.51 -8.97
N SER A 153 19.93 17.66 -7.84
CA SER A 153 20.31 16.48 -7.04
C SER A 153 19.06 15.82 -6.44
N LYS A 154 19.19 14.55 -6.05
CA LYS A 154 18.07 13.82 -5.46
C LYS A 154 17.68 14.44 -4.13
N VAL A 155 18.65 14.77 -3.28
CA VAL A 155 18.41 15.41 -1.97
C VAL A 155 17.69 16.74 -2.14
N ARG A 156 18.17 17.60 -3.05
CA ARG A 156 17.57 18.91 -3.31
C ARG A 156 16.12 18.82 -3.78
N TYR A 157 15.79 17.82 -4.59
CA TYR A 157 14.41 17.53 -4.98
C TYR A 157 13.55 17.05 -3.81
N LEU A 158 14.07 16.13 -2.99
CA LEU A 158 13.33 15.56 -1.87
C LEU A 158 13.05 16.60 -0.78
N GLN A 159 14.04 17.43 -0.45
CA GLN A 159 13.87 18.57 0.45
C GLN A 159 12.78 19.52 -0.03
N TRP A 160 12.84 19.97 -1.28
CA TRP A 160 11.82 20.86 -1.82
C TRP A 160 10.44 20.23 -1.83
N ARG A 161 10.32 18.95 -2.20
CA ARG A 161 9.06 18.22 -2.17
C ARG A 161 8.47 18.19 -0.75
N ASP A 162 9.32 17.98 0.25
CA ASP A 162 8.87 17.97 1.64
C ASP A 162 8.41 19.37 2.12
N THR A 163 8.95 20.46 1.54
CA THR A 163 8.53 21.84 1.84
C THR A 163 7.23 22.30 1.15
N ILE A 164 6.92 21.80 -0.05
CA ILE A 164 5.71 22.23 -0.79
C ILE A 164 4.46 21.41 -0.44
N SER A 165 4.64 20.31 0.28
CA SER A 165 3.54 19.45 0.74
C SER A 165 3.37 19.60 2.26
N SER A 166 2.37 18.94 2.82
CA SER A 166 2.15 18.84 4.27
C SER A 166 3.23 18.09 5.08
N THR A 167 4.33 17.64 4.45
CA THR A 167 5.32 16.74 5.09
C THR A 167 6.07 17.46 6.20
N ALA A 168 6.67 18.61 5.90
CA ALA A 168 7.47 19.36 6.87
C ALA A 168 6.62 19.89 8.04
N GLU A 169 5.38 20.33 7.78
CA GLU A 169 4.51 20.93 8.80
C GLU A 169 3.77 19.88 9.64
N TYR A 170 3.21 18.84 9.01
CA TYR A 170 2.30 17.90 9.67
C TYR A 170 2.86 16.48 9.80
N GLY A 171 4.06 16.20 9.28
CA GLY A 171 4.72 14.89 9.40
C GLY A 171 4.09 13.78 8.55
N PHE A 172 3.29 14.14 7.54
CA PHE A 172 2.83 13.21 6.51
C PHE A 172 2.35 13.97 5.25
N ARG A 173 2.13 13.26 4.14
CA ARG A 173 1.39 13.77 2.97
C ARG A 173 0.59 12.69 2.28
N ILE A 174 -0.46 13.09 1.57
CA ILE A 174 -1.24 12.21 0.70
C ILE A 174 -0.47 12.02 -0.60
N GLU A 175 -0.18 10.77 -0.99
CA GLU A 175 0.50 10.44 -2.25
C GLU A 175 -0.50 10.10 -3.35
N ALA A 176 -1.59 9.40 -2.98
CA ALA A 176 -2.60 8.96 -3.94
C ALA A 176 -3.92 8.63 -3.25
N ILE A 177 -5.01 8.79 -4.00
CA ILE A 177 -6.35 8.38 -3.59
C ILE A 177 -7.01 7.63 -4.74
N LYS A 178 -7.63 6.50 -4.45
CA LYS A 178 -8.59 5.83 -5.31
C LYS A 178 -9.89 5.63 -4.54
N THR A 179 -10.93 6.27 -5.01
CA THR A 179 -12.30 6.17 -4.53
C THR A 179 -13.05 5.11 -5.34
N PHE A 180 -14.12 4.54 -4.76
CA PHE A 180 -14.94 3.55 -5.44
C PHE A 180 -15.49 4.10 -6.76
N GLY A 181 -15.27 3.38 -7.86
CA GLY A 181 -15.76 3.76 -9.20
C GLY A 181 -14.95 4.85 -9.89
N GLU A 182 -13.92 5.40 -9.26
CA GLU A 182 -13.13 6.51 -9.80
C GLU A 182 -11.71 6.08 -10.21
N SER A 183 -11.11 6.90 -11.08
CA SER A 183 -9.71 6.78 -11.45
C SER A 183 -8.80 7.13 -10.25
N THR A 184 -7.57 6.62 -10.28
CA THR A 184 -6.59 6.95 -9.24
C THR A 184 -6.12 8.39 -9.41
N ARG A 185 -6.27 9.17 -8.36
CA ARG A 185 -5.75 10.53 -8.23
C ARG A 185 -4.37 10.53 -7.60
N LYS A 186 -3.46 11.36 -8.10
CA LYS A 186 -2.07 11.53 -7.63
C LYS A 186 -1.64 13.01 -7.59
N ASP A 187 -2.60 13.90 -7.79
CA ASP A 187 -2.47 15.36 -7.88
C ASP A 187 -2.46 16.02 -6.48
N PHE A 188 -1.57 15.55 -5.59
CA PHE A 188 -1.49 16.00 -4.19
C PHE A 188 -0.17 16.70 -3.86
N GLN A 189 0.63 17.06 -4.88
CA GLN A 189 1.95 17.68 -4.71
C GLN A 189 1.90 19.00 -3.93
N HIS A 190 0.80 19.74 -4.09
CA HIS A 190 0.56 21.04 -3.46
C HIS A 190 -0.45 20.99 -2.31
N THR A 191 -0.88 19.79 -1.90
CA THR A 191 -1.74 19.65 -0.72
C THR A 191 -0.91 19.97 0.51
N HIS A 192 -1.09 21.18 1.05
CA HIS A 192 -0.26 21.72 2.12
C HIS A 192 -1.12 22.12 3.32
N THR A 193 -2.22 22.83 3.12
CA THR A 193 -2.98 23.41 4.23
C THR A 193 -3.84 22.37 4.95
N TRP A 194 -4.05 22.57 6.25
CA TRP A 194 -4.91 21.69 7.06
C TRP A 194 -6.34 21.54 6.51
N ASN A 195 -6.90 22.62 5.94
CA ASN A 195 -8.23 22.59 5.35
C ASN A 195 -8.29 21.73 4.08
N GLU A 196 -7.29 21.81 3.20
CA GLU A 196 -7.20 20.94 2.01
C GLU A 196 -7.10 19.47 2.44
N ILE A 197 -6.22 19.17 3.40
CA ILE A 197 -6.04 17.82 3.95
C ILE A 197 -7.38 17.29 4.47
N ILE A 198 -8.07 18.03 5.34
CA ILE A 198 -9.39 17.65 5.88
C ILE A 198 -10.38 17.38 4.75
N ASN A 199 -10.41 18.23 3.72
CA ASN A 199 -11.33 18.07 2.61
C ASN A 199 -11.04 16.78 1.81
N HIS A 200 -9.77 16.45 1.55
CA HIS A 200 -9.40 15.20 0.91
C HIS A 200 -9.80 13.98 1.75
N PHE A 201 -9.59 14.01 3.06
CA PHE A 201 -10.05 12.93 3.95
C PHE A 201 -11.57 12.79 3.95
N LYS A 202 -12.32 13.90 4.02
CA LYS A 202 -13.79 13.90 3.97
C LYS A 202 -14.33 13.29 2.67
N LEU A 203 -13.74 13.67 1.54
CA LEU A 203 -14.11 13.12 0.23
C LEU A 203 -13.76 11.62 0.14
N PHE A 204 -12.59 11.22 0.60
CA PHE A 204 -12.15 9.82 0.62
C PHE A 204 -13.11 8.90 1.40
N ILE A 205 -13.53 9.33 2.60
CA ILE A 205 -14.50 8.58 3.41
C ILE A 205 -15.95 8.76 2.93
N GLN A 206 -16.18 9.59 1.90
CA GLN A 206 -17.50 9.98 1.40
C GLN A 206 -18.39 10.56 2.51
N HIS A 207 -17.81 11.39 3.39
CA HIS A 207 -18.48 12.00 4.55
C HIS A 207 -19.09 11.01 5.56
N ARG A 208 -18.76 9.70 5.48
CA ARG A 208 -19.30 8.66 6.37
C ARG A 208 -18.57 8.66 7.71
N LYS A 209 -19.21 9.24 8.74
CA LYS A 209 -18.66 9.36 10.10
C LYS A 209 -18.22 8.02 10.72
N ILE A 210 -18.96 6.95 10.47
CA ILE A 210 -18.62 5.61 11.00
C ILE A 210 -17.26 5.11 10.46
N ILE A 211 -16.94 5.42 9.20
CA ILE A 211 -15.65 5.07 8.61
C ILE A 211 -14.52 5.90 9.21
N ALA A 212 -14.76 7.21 9.40
CA ALA A 212 -13.82 8.08 10.09
C ALA A 212 -13.50 7.57 11.51
N GLN A 213 -14.53 7.17 12.27
CA GLN A 213 -14.37 6.61 13.61
C GLN A 213 -13.55 5.31 13.59
N ASN A 214 -13.81 4.41 12.64
CA ASN A 214 -13.06 3.16 12.53
C ASN A 214 -11.58 3.41 12.19
N TYR A 215 -11.28 4.33 11.27
CA TYR A 215 -9.90 4.73 10.98
C TYR A 215 -9.23 5.37 12.20
N LEU A 216 -9.91 6.28 12.90
CA LEU A 216 -9.39 6.92 14.10
C LEU A 216 -9.05 5.90 15.19
N ILE A 217 -9.96 4.97 15.48
CA ILE A 217 -9.73 3.89 16.46
C ILE A 217 -8.52 3.05 16.04
N ARG A 218 -8.40 2.72 14.75
CA ARG A 218 -7.26 1.93 14.24
C ARG A 218 -5.94 2.70 14.35
N LEU A 219 -5.92 3.99 14.05
CA LEU A 219 -4.74 4.86 14.15
C LEU A 219 -4.31 5.09 15.60
N LEU A 220 -5.27 5.29 16.52
CA LEU A 220 -4.97 5.38 17.95
C LEU A 220 -4.35 4.08 18.47
N LYS A 221 -4.89 2.92 18.07
CA LYS A 221 -4.27 1.63 18.39
C LYS A 221 -2.87 1.49 17.78
N LEU A 222 -2.67 1.93 16.54
CA LEU A 222 -1.35 1.90 15.91
C LEU A 222 -0.35 2.73 16.70
N ARG A 223 -0.74 3.96 17.09
CA ARG A 223 0.09 4.84 17.91
C ARG A 223 0.52 4.17 19.22
N THR A 224 -0.41 3.61 19.98
CA THR A 224 -0.08 2.92 21.24
C THR A 224 0.90 1.77 21.04
N ILE A 225 0.79 1.04 19.92
CA ILE A 225 1.70 -0.07 19.63
C ILE A 225 3.07 0.44 19.15
N LEU A 226 3.12 1.52 18.37
CA LEU A 226 4.38 2.17 17.98
C LEU A 226 5.17 2.67 19.19
N GLU A 227 4.49 3.28 20.16
CA GLU A 227 5.09 3.83 21.39
C GLU A 227 5.81 2.78 22.27
N VAL A 228 5.48 1.48 22.11
CA VAL A 228 6.08 0.38 22.89
C VAL A 228 6.75 -0.69 22.02
N SER A 229 6.92 -0.44 20.72
CA SER A 229 7.55 -1.37 19.78
C SER A 229 9.08 -1.23 19.84
N ASP A 230 9.76 -2.32 20.19
CA ASP A 230 11.23 -2.39 20.14
C ASP A 230 11.77 -2.20 18.73
N PHE A 231 11.05 -2.72 17.72
CA PHE A 231 11.42 -2.49 16.33
C PHE A 231 11.35 -1.00 16.00
N PHE A 232 10.22 -0.35 16.27
CA PHE A 232 10.05 1.07 15.91
C PHE A 232 11.03 1.98 16.64
N ALA A 233 11.32 1.72 17.92
CA ALA A 233 12.26 2.52 18.70
C ALA A 233 13.71 2.47 18.19
N LYS A 234 14.07 1.49 17.35
CA LYS A 234 15.44 1.24 16.88
C LYS A 234 15.64 1.49 15.37
N HIS A 235 14.61 1.96 14.68
CA HIS A 235 14.64 2.17 13.23
C HIS A 235 14.20 3.59 12.90
N GLU A 236 14.91 4.21 11.96
CA GLU A 236 14.54 5.45 11.29
C GLU A 236 13.81 5.15 9.97
#